data_AF-A0A4Y2UKG0-F1
#
_entry.id   AF-A0A4Y2UKG0-F1
#
_cell.length_a   1.000
_cell.length_b   1.000
_cell.length_c   1.000
_cell.angle_alpha   90.00
_cell.angle_beta   90.00
_cell.angle_gamma   90.00
#
_symmetry.space_group_name_H-M   'P 1'
#
loop_
_entity.id
_entity.type
_entity.pdbx_description
1 polymer ?
#
loop_
_entity_poly.entity_id
_entity_poly.type
_entity_poly.pdbx_seq_one_letter_code
_entity_poly.pdbx_strand_id
1 'polypeptide(L)'
;MLFDDAAGDDDEEEAGCSIVQFWKGLTLKDCMMINEDWEYVPEHTLKRSWRKLGPYLENVNQSNDSGSVTVNELNGLLKQIPGCGNCEEDDVSSWLDCDADDAGFQLMSDNEIIAQVQKTQ
;
A
#
# COMPACT_ATOMS: atom_id res chain seq x y z
N MET A 1 1.79 -56.15 -35.11
CA MET A 1 2.32 -55.90 -33.75
C MET A 1 2.59 -54.40 -33.69
N LEU A 2 1.68 -53.62 -33.08
CA LEU A 2 1.71 -53.17 -31.67
C LEU A 2 2.76 -52.04 -31.54
N PHE A 3 2.47 -50.76 -31.22
CA PHE A 3 1.46 -50.11 -30.35
C PHE A 3 1.12 -48.72 -30.94
N ASP A 4 -0.15 -48.34 -31.13
CA ASP A 4 -1.13 -47.75 -30.19
C ASP A 4 -0.93 -46.25 -29.90
N ASP A 5 -2.06 -45.55 -29.98
CA ASP A 5 -2.34 -44.14 -29.78
C ASP A 5 -1.73 -43.48 -28.52
N ALA A 6 -1.39 -42.20 -28.65
CA ALA A 6 -1.67 -41.22 -27.62
C ALA A 6 -1.97 -39.86 -28.29
N ALA A 7 -3.27 -39.57 -28.39
CA ALA A 7 -3.79 -38.22 -28.44
C ALA A 7 -3.56 -37.51 -27.10
N GLY A 8 -3.47 -36.18 -27.15
CA GLY A 8 -3.24 -35.25 -26.04
C GLY A 8 -2.13 -34.31 -26.48
N ASP A 9 -2.37 -33.20 -27.18
CA ASP A 9 -3.39 -32.18 -26.92
C ASP A 9 -3.51 -31.85 -25.42
N ASP A 10 -2.37 -31.50 -24.84
CA ASP A 10 -2.27 -30.59 -23.71
C ASP A 10 -1.32 -29.47 -24.13
N ASP A 11 -1.83 -28.56 -24.96
CA ASP A 11 -1.43 -27.17 -24.85
C ASP A 11 -1.85 -26.75 -23.44
N GLU A 12 -1.00 -27.02 -22.45
CA GLU A 12 -1.03 -26.33 -21.15
C GLU A 12 -0.79 -24.85 -21.46
N GLU A 13 -1.86 -24.15 -21.84
CA GLU A 13 -1.96 -22.71 -21.67
C GLU A 13 -1.68 -22.48 -20.20
N GLU A 14 -0.42 -22.13 -19.90
CA GLU A 14 0.05 -21.78 -18.57
C GLU A 14 -0.94 -20.76 -18.03
N ALA A 15 -1.88 -21.24 -17.21
CA ALA A 15 -2.96 -20.45 -16.69
C ALA A 15 -2.32 -19.49 -15.69
N GLY A 16 -1.84 -18.36 -16.22
CA GLY A 16 -1.20 -17.32 -15.45
C GLY A 16 -2.11 -16.98 -14.28
N CYS A 17 -1.53 -16.83 -13.10
CA CYS A 17 -2.30 -16.47 -11.93
C CYS A 17 -3.13 -15.22 -12.25
N SER A 18 -4.46 -15.31 -12.15
CA SER A 18 -5.33 -14.14 -12.28
C SER A 18 -4.83 -13.05 -11.33
N ILE A 19 -4.94 -11.78 -11.72
CA ILE A 19 -4.58 -10.63 -10.87
C ILE A 19 -5.17 -10.78 -9.46
N VAL A 20 -6.38 -11.33 -9.34
CA VAL A 20 -7.05 -11.56 -8.06
C VAL A 20 -6.36 -12.63 -7.23
N GLN A 21 -5.88 -13.71 -7.85
CA GLN A 21 -5.15 -14.77 -7.16
C GLN A 21 -3.75 -14.30 -6.76
N PHE A 22 -3.11 -13.48 -7.60
CA PHE A 22 -1.86 -12.82 -7.26
C PHE A 22 -2.00 -11.98 -5.99
N TRP A 23 -3.00 -11.09 -5.92
CA TRP A 23 -3.23 -10.26 -4.73
C TRP A 23 -3.57 -11.08 -3.47
N LYS A 24 -4.27 -12.22 -3.61
CA LYS A 24 -4.57 -13.12 -2.49
C LYS A 24 -3.33 -13.85 -1.96
N GLY A 25 -2.33 -14.07 -2.81
CA GLY A 25 -1.05 -14.68 -2.43
C GLY A 25 -0.03 -13.70 -1.87
N LEU A 26 -0.33 -12.39 -1.90
CA LEU A 26 0.60 -11.35 -1.48
C LEU A 26 0.72 -11.32 0.05
N THR A 27 1.93 -11.52 0.56
CA THR A 27 2.20 -11.57 1.99
C THR A 27 2.89 -10.29 2.48
N LEU A 28 2.84 -10.04 3.79
CA LEU A 28 3.57 -8.93 4.40
C LEU A 28 5.08 -8.98 4.10
N LYS A 29 5.64 -10.19 3.98
CA LYS A 29 7.04 -10.40 3.61
C LYS A 29 7.33 -9.91 2.19
N ASP A 30 6.42 -10.10 1.25
CA ASP A 30 6.56 -9.59 -0.11
C ASP A 30 6.56 -8.06 -0.11
N CYS A 31 5.70 -7.43 0.69
CA CYS A 31 5.71 -5.97 0.87
C CYS A 31 7.04 -5.44 1.41
N MET A 32 7.63 -6.14 2.39
CA MET A 32 8.93 -5.76 2.96
C MET A 32 10.07 -5.89 1.95
N MET A 33 10.06 -6.93 1.11
CA MET A 33 11.06 -7.06 0.04
C MET A 33 10.91 -5.95 -1.01
N ILE A 34 9.67 -5.62 -1.38
CA ILE A 34 9.40 -4.51 -2.31
C ILE A 34 9.88 -3.17 -1.72
N ASN A 35 9.81 -2.98 -0.39
CA ASN A 35 10.30 -1.78 0.29
C ASN A 35 11.76 -1.46 -0.06
N GLU A 36 12.62 -2.47 -0.04
CA GLU A 36 14.05 -2.32 -0.34
C GLU A 36 14.31 -1.99 -1.82
N ASP A 37 13.39 -2.41 -2.70
CA ASP A 37 13.52 -2.22 -4.14
C ASP A 37 12.98 -0.88 -4.65
N TRP A 38 12.25 -0.10 -3.82
CA TRP A 38 11.69 1.20 -4.21
C TRP A 38 12.75 2.21 -4.65
N GLU A 39 13.95 2.15 -4.05
CA GLU A 39 15.08 3.01 -4.39
C GLU A 39 15.55 2.84 -5.85
N TYR A 40 15.28 1.69 -6.47
CA TYR A 40 15.63 1.42 -7.87
C TYR A 40 14.55 1.85 -8.85
N VAL A 41 13.38 2.25 -8.39
CA VAL A 41 12.26 2.66 -9.26
C VAL A 41 12.49 4.09 -9.73
N PRO A 42 12.66 4.35 -11.03
CA PRO A 42 12.87 5.70 -11.52
C PRO A 42 11.66 6.60 -11.27
N GLU A 43 11.91 7.82 -10.81
CA GLU A 43 10.87 8.82 -10.49
C GLU A 43 9.86 9.02 -11.63
N HIS A 44 10.34 9.04 -12.88
CA HIS A 44 9.49 9.25 -14.05
C HIS A 44 8.52 8.09 -14.30
N THR A 45 8.85 6.87 -13.87
CA THR A 45 7.97 5.70 -13.93
C THR A 45 6.79 5.89 -12.99
N LEU A 46 7.04 6.29 -11.74
CA LEU A 46 6.00 6.59 -10.76
C LEU A 46 5.09 7.72 -11.24
N LYS A 47 5.67 8.84 -11.69
CA LYS A 47 4.92 9.97 -12.26
C LYS A 47 4.07 9.59 -13.46
N ARG A 48 4.54 8.68 -14.32
CA ARG A 48 3.79 8.22 -15.50
C ARG A 48 2.64 7.29 -15.10
N SER A 49 2.85 6.41 -14.13
CA SER A 49 1.82 5.51 -13.61
C SER A 49 0.72 6.29 -12.90
N TRP A 50 1.07 7.29 -12.08
CA TRP A 50 0.09 8.13 -11.38
C TRP A 50 -0.69 9.08 -12.29
N ARG A 51 -0.12 9.52 -13.41
CA ARG A 51 -0.84 10.37 -14.38
C ARG A 51 -2.12 9.75 -14.92
N LYS A 52 -2.18 8.41 -15.02
CA LYS A 52 -3.40 7.70 -15.45
C LYS A 52 -4.48 7.68 -14.36
N LEU A 53 -4.09 7.83 -13.10
CA LEU A 53 -4.97 7.79 -11.94
C LEU A 53 -5.51 9.17 -11.55
N GLY A 54 -4.83 10.25 -11.94
CA GLY A 54 -5.23 11.64 -11.62
C GLY A 54 -6.74 11.94 -11.77
N PRO A 55 -7.38 11.65 -12.92
CA PRO A 55 -8.82 11.90 -13.11
C PRO A 55 -9.74 11.11 -12.18
N TYR A 56 -9.28 9.97 -11.65
CA TYR A 56 -10.04 9.15 -10.71
C TYR A 56 -9.86 9.62 -9.27
N LEU A 57 -8.71 10.25 -8.95
CA LEU A 57 -8.39 10.75 -7.62
C LEU A 57 -9.08 12.09 -7.29
N GLU A 58 -9.41 12.91 -8.29
CA GLU A 58 -10.17 14.17 -8.09
C GLU A 58 -11.54 13.94 -7.41
N ASN A 59 -12.12 12.75 -7.55
CA ASN A 59 -13.40 12.39 -6.92
C ASN A 59 -13.26 11.73 -5.53
N VAL A 60 -12.04 11.35 -5.13
CA VAL A 60 -11.79 10.67 -3.83
C VAL A 60 -11.74 11.68 -2.67
N ASN A 61 -11.48 12.95 -2.96
CA ASN A 61 -11.43 14.04 -1.96
C ASN A 61 -12.78 14.39 -1.30
N GLN A 62 -13.89 13.74 -1.67
CA GLN A 62 -15.19 13.92 -1.00
C GLN A 62 -15.45 12.90 0.11
N SER A 63 -14.48 12.07 0.48
CA SER A 63 -14.58 11.34 1.74
C SER A 63 -14.38 12.33 2.89
N ASN A 64 -15.48 12.75 3.51
CA ASN A 64 -15.48 13.43 4.81
C ASN A 64 -15.03 12.50 5.95
N ASP A 65 -14.53 11.30 5.64
CA ASP A 65 -13.84 10.49 6.62
C ASP A 65 -12.46 11.10 6.86
N SER A 66 -12.48 12.17 7.66
CA SER A 66 -11.36 12.57 8.52
C SER A 66 -11.16 11.49 9.59
N GLY A 67 -11.13 10.22 9.17
CA GLY A 67 -10.94 9.04 9.99
C GLY A 67 -9.46 8.90 10.25
N SER A 68 -8.90 9.81 11.04
CA SER A 68 -7.64 9.52 11.71
C SER A 68 -7.86 8.24 12.51
N VAL A 69 -7.14 7.18 12.12
CA VAL A 69 -7.18 5.90 12.83
C VAL A 69 -6.72 6.18 14.26
N THR A 70 -7.56 5.83 15.23
CA THR A 70 -7.20 6.02 16.63
C THR A 70 -6.25 4.91 17.08
N VAL A 71 -5.37 5.21 18.04
CA VAL A 71 -4.44 4.23 18.64
C VAL A 71 -5.20 2.97 19.08
N ASN A 72 -6.37 3.13 19.71
CA ASN A 72 -7.17 2.01 20.21
C ASN A 72 -7.81 1.18 19.09
N GLU A 73 -8.22 1.81 17.99
CA GLU A 73 -8.76 1.10 16.82
C GLU A 73 -7.68 0.23 16.17
N LEU A 74 -6.49 0.79 15.95
CA LEU A 74 -5.37 0.06 15.37
C LEU A 74 -4.83 -1.03 16.30
N ASN A 75 -4.71 -0.75 17.60
CA ASN A 75 -4.33 -1.74 18.60
C ASN A 75 -5.32 -2.92 18.62
N GLY A 76 -6.62 -2.64 18.57
CA GLY A 76 -7.66 -3.68 18.50
C GLY A 76 -7.57 -4.59 17.27
N LEU A 77 -7.13 -4.05 16.13
CA LEU A 77 -6.85 -4.82 14.93
C LEU A 77 -5.57 -5.65 15.06
N LEU A 78 -4.49 -5.08 15.61
CA LEU A 78 -3.21 -5.77 15.82
C LEU A 78 -3.36 -6.97 16.75
N LYS A 79 -4.18 -6.87 17.81
CA LYS A 79 -4.45 -8.01 18.70
C LYS A 79 -5.15 -9.20 18.00
N GLN A 80 -5.77 -8.99 16.84
CA GLN A 80 -6.39 -10.08 16.05
C GLN A 80 -5.38 -10.80 15.14
N ILE A 81 -4.20 -10.23 14.92
CA ILE A 81 -3.16 -10.82 14.05
C ILE A 81 -2.28 -11.77 14.87
N PRO A 82 -2.18 -13.06 14.50
CA PRO A 82 -1.29 -14.00 15.18
C PRO A 82 0.16 -13.50 15.17
N GLY A 83 0.78 -13.43 16.35
CA GLY A 83 2.16 -12.93 16.52
C GLY A 83 2.26 -11.44 16.88
N CYS A 84 1.18 -10.66 16.77
CA CYS A 84 1.14 -9.23 17.12
C CYS A 84 0.57 -8.96 18.53
N GLY A 85 0.25 -10.01 19.30
CA GLY A 85 -0.37 -9.87 20.64
C GLY A 85 0.48 -9.12 21.67
N ASN A 86 1.78 -8.93 21.39
CA ASN A 86 2.74 -8.26 22.27
C ASN A 86 2.94 -6.77 21.97
N CYS A 87 2.28 -6.22 20.93
CA CYS A 87 2.26 -4.78 20.68
C CYS A 87 1.33 -4.12 21.69
N GLU A 88 1.86 -3.19 22.47
CA GLU A 88 1.10 -2.39 23.41
C GLU A 88 0.66 -1.06 22.77
N GLU A 89 -0.28 -0.36 23.41
CA GLU A 89 -0.78 0.93 22.88
C GLU A 89 0.34 1.96 22.71
N ASP A 90 1.34 1.93 23.60
CA ASP A 90 2.52 2.80 23.50
C ASP A 90 3.35 2.52 22.25
N ASP A 91 3.47 1.25 21.83
CA ASP A 91 4.16 0.89 20.59
C ASP A 91 3.42 1.44 19.38
N VAL A 92 2.09 1.33 19.40
CA VAL A 92 1.20 1.84 18.34
C VAL A 92 1.24 3.36 18.26
N SER A 93 1.23 4.06 19.41
CA SER A 93 1.36 5.52 19.47
C SER A 93 2.71 5.95 18.92
N SER A 94 3.80 5.32 19.36
CA SER A 94 5.15 5.65 18.85
C SER A 94 5.28 5.40 17.35
N TRP A 95 4.52 4.45 16.79
CA TRP A 95 4.46 4.20 15.36
C TRP A 95 3.68 5.28 14.60
N LEU A 96 2.51 5.68 15.12
CA LEU A 96 1.69 6.71 14.51
C LEU A 96 2.33 8.10 14.58
N ASP A 97 3.17 8.34 15.59
CA ASP A 97 3.86 9.62 15.81
C ASP A 97 5.30 9.63 15.27
N CYS A 98 5.74 8.59 14.55
CA CYS A 98 7.16 8.42 14.20
C CYS A 98 7.73 9.56 13.33
N ASP A 99 6.89 10.18 12.52
CA ASP A 99 7.19 11.27 11.58
C ASP A 99 6.48 12.58 11.95
N ALA A 100 5.87 12.67 13.14
CA ALA A 100 5.10 13.84 13.56
C ALA A 100 5.93 15.15 13.57
N ASP A 101 7.23 15.03 13.86
CA ASP A 101 8.17 16.15 13.90
C ASP A 101 8.91 16.39 12.57
N ASP A 102 8.76 15.50 11.58
CA ASP A 102 9.49 15.58 10.32
C ASP A 102 8.86 16.64 9.39
N ALA A 103 9.69 17.58 8.94
CA ALA A 103 9.25 18.66 8.06
C ALA A 103 8.72 18.09 6.74
N GLY A 104 7.45 18.36 6.43
CA GLY A 104 6.77 17.85 5.25
C GLY A 104 5.82 16.66 5.50
N PHE A 105 5.89 16.05 6.68
CA PHE A 105 4.98 14.97 7.12
C PHE A 105 3.93 15.43 8.13
N GLN A 106 4.05 16.68 8.57
CA GLN A 106 3.10 17.34 9.46
C GLN A 106 1.68 17.34 8.89
N LEU A 107 0.70 17.00 9.72
CA LEU A 107 -0.71 17.15 9.38
C LEU A 107 -1.07 18.64 9.42
N MET A 108 -1.23 19.26 8.25
CA MET A 108 -1.54 20.69 8.12
C MET A 108 -2.95 20.85 7.56
N SER A 109 -3.71 21.81 8.08
CA SER A 109 -4.96 22.23 7.44
C SER A 109 -4.68 22.95 6.12
N ASP A 110 -5.66 22.98 5.22
CA ASP A 110 -5.55 23.65 3.92
C ASP A 110 -5.01 25.08 4.05
N ASN A 111 -5.48 25.82 5.05
CA ASN A 111 -5.04 27.20 5.30
C ASN A 111 -3.56 27.28 5.70
N GLU A 112 -3.09 26.33 6.51
CA GLU A 112 -1.70 26.28 6.95
C GLU A 112 -0.77 25.85 5.80
N ILE A 113 -1.20 24.93 4.94
CA ILE A 113 -0.48 24.54 3.72
C ILE A 113 -0.34 25.75 2.78
N ILE A 114 -1.43 26.46 2.52
CA ILE A 114 -1.43 27.66 1.67
C ILE A 114 -0.47 28.72 2.24
N ALA A 115 -0.48 28.94 3.56
CA ALA A 115 0.39 29.89 4.21
C ALA A 115 1.89 29.51 4.12
N GLN A 116 2.24 28.22 4.16
CA GLN A 116 3.62 27.75 3.99
C GLN A 116 4.13 27.99 2.55
N VAL A 117 3.31 27.66 1.55
CA VAL A 117 3.67 27.84 0.14
C VAL A 117 3.88 29.32 -0.18
N GLN A 118 3.01 30.21 0.31
CA GLN A 118 3.11 31.65 0.08
C GLN A 118 4.32 32.30 0.75
N LYS A 119 4.80 31.77 1.89
CA LYS A 119 6.01 32.27 2.57
C LYS A 119 7.31 31.92 1.84
N THR A 120 7.27 30.92 0.96
CA THR A 120 8.45 30.39 0.28
C THR A 120 8.65 31.03 -1.11
N GLN A 121 7.80 31.99 -1.50
CA GLN A 121 7.86 32.75 -2.75
C GLN A 121 8.36 34.18 -2.51
#